data_AF-A0A8J6WIG9-F1
#
_entry.id   AF-A0A8J6WIG9-F1
#
_cell.length_a   1.000
_cell.length_b   1.000
_cell.length_c   1.000
_cell.angle_alpha   90.00
_cell.angle_beta   90.00
_cell.angle_gamma   90.00
#
_symmetry.space_group_name_H-M   'P 1'
#
loop_
_entity.id
_entity.type
_entity.pdbx_description
1 polymer ?
#
loop_
_entity_poly.entity_id
_entity_poly.type
_entity_poly.pdbx_seq_one_letter_code
_entity_poly.pdbx_strand_id
1 'polypeptide(L)'
;MIKVYTQGRRGEDWLGGVGGLRPGLVLTLGFTETGLVEGISAAGATPSDRRYTALADAEFMVNGLTPTPKFPLPPLQAGASPALISRAVIAEQGIPLIVLNAGLPQPPTVPCVDLGGKPAQCLSTGAALPLDVVRHLWRQGLEQGELLGAESDYLLLAECVVGGTTTALGILTGLGLDAAERVNSSHPTCNHDQKQALVAKGLSSAGLPERPHPLEVVTAVGDPMQPVVAGMAIAASRTRPVLLAGGTQMLAVYALMVAIAAAEGCDWNPANVVVGTTRWVAEDATGDTVGLAELTGACLMATRLSFAESRFEALRAYERGFVKEGVGAGGCAIAASLYQNWGQPELLAAIEALLEQKSQQDSSQGSGSVALP
;
A
#
# COMPACT_ATOMS: atom_id res chain seq x y z
N MET A 1 -0.02 8.91 19.52
CA MET A 1 -0.19 9.13 18.06
C MET A 1 -0.93 8.01 17.34
N ILE A 2 -1.21 6.87 17.97
CA ILE A 2 -1.79 5.69 17.31
C ILE A 2 -3.16 5.39 17.95
N LYS A 3 -4.14 4.94 17.17
CA LYS A 3 -5.43 4.46 17.66
C LYS A 3 -5.66 3.04 17.15
N VAL A 4 -5.97 2.12 18.05
CA VAL A 4 -6.45 0.77 17.71
C VAL A 4 -7.96 0.84 17.52
N TYR A 5 -8.45 0.35 16.38
CA TYR A 5 -9.88 0.38 16.02
C TYR A 5 -10.54 -0.98 16.24
N THR A 6 -9.83 -2.08 15.97
CA THR A 6 -10.33 -3.45 16.16
C THR A 6 -9.31 -4.29 16.93
N GLN A 7 -9.76 -5.39 17.54
CA GLN A 7 -8.90 -6.32 18.28
C GLN A 7 -8.08 -5.64 19.41
N GLY A 8 -8.71 -4.73 20.17
CA GLY A 8 -8.08 -3.82 21.13
C GLY A 8 -6.92 -4.41 21.95
N ARG A 9 -7.14 -5.51 22.69
CA ARG A 9 -6.08 -6.14 23.49
C ARG A 9 -4.90 -6.62 22.64
N ARG A 10 -5.17 -7.29 21.51
CA ARG A 10 -4.12 -7.75 20.58
C ARG A 10 -3.32 -6.57 20.03
N GLY A 11 -4.01 -5.47 19.69
CA GLY A 11 -3.36 -4.26 19.20
C GLY A 11 -2.45 -3.62 20.25
N GLU A 12 -2.91 -3.47 21.49
CA GLU A 12 -2.07 -2.92 22.57
C GLU A 12 -0.89 -3.82 22.92
N ASP A 13 -1.09 -5.15 22.97
CA ASP A 13 -0.02 -6.11 23.20
C ASP A 13 1.04 -6.04 22.07
N TRP A 14 0.60 -5.92 20.81
CA TRP A 14 1.49 -5.76 19.65
C TRP A 14 2.28 -4.45 19.73
N LEU A 15 1.61 -3.33 20.00
CA LEU A 15 2.24 -2.00 20.13
C LEU A 15 3.29 -1.99 21.26
N GLY A 16 2.97 -2.59 22.41
CA GLY A 16 3.92 -2.74 23.52
C GLY A 16 5.12 -3.61 23.17
N GLY A 17 4.93 -4.63 22.32
CA GLY A 17 5.98 -5.54 21.88
C GLY A 17 6.98 -4.93 20.89
N VAL A 18 6.58 -3.93 20.11
CA VAL A 18 7.44 -3.28 19.11
C VAL A 18 7.96 -1.90 19.50
N GLY A 19 7.50 -1.34 20.62
CA GLY A 19 7.94 -0.02 21.10
C GLY A 19 9.46 0.06 21.26
N GLY A 20 10.07 1.08 20.66
CA GLY A 20 11.52 1.30 20.66
C GLY A 20 12.33 0.45 19.69
N LEU A 21 11.72 -0.49 18.96
CA LEU A 21 12.39 -1.30 17.95
C LEU A 21 12.49 -0.53 16.62
N ARG A 22 13.53 -0.83 15.83
CA ARG A 22 13.69 -0.24 14.48
C ARG A 22 13.03 -1.15 13.44
N PRO A 23 12.06 -0.67 12.65
CA PRO A 23 11.47 -1.47 11.58
C PRO A 23 12.41 -1.63 10.39
N GLY A 24 12.15 -2.65 9.58
CA GLY A 24 12.50 -2.68 8.15
C GLY A 24 11.29 -2.37 7.28
N LEU A 25 11.40 -1.40 6.37
CA LEU A 25 10.35 -1.09 5.39
C LEU A 25 10.57 -1.88 4.10
N VAL A 26 9.55 -2.64 3.69
CA VAL A 26 9.52 -3.36 2.42
C VAL A 26 8.44 -2.74 1.54
N LEU A 27 8.83 -2.11 0.43
CA LEU A 27 7.89 -1.55 -0.55
C LEU A 27 7.74 -2.52 -1.72
N THR A 28 6.57 -3.17 -1.81
CA THR A 28 6.26 -4.09 -2.91
C THR A 28 5.52 -3.36 -4.02
N LEU A 29 6.13 -3.29 -5.19
CA LEU A 29 5.60 -2.63 -6.38
C LEU A 29 4.86 -3.65 -7.24
N GLY A 30 3.71 -3.25 -7.77
CA GLY A 30 2.95 -4.05 -8.71
C GLY A 30 2.18 -3.18 -9.71
N PHE A 31 1.77 -3.79 -10.81
CA PHE A 31 0.94 -3.14 -11.80
C PHE A 31 -0.26 -4.00 -12.16
N THR A 32 -1.41 -3.35 -12.34
CA THR A 32 -2.60 -3.93 -12.96
C THR A 32 -3.17 -2.96 -13.98
N GLU A 33 -3.56 -3.44 -15.17
CA GLU A 33 -4.27 -2.63 -16.16
C GLU A 33 -5.63 -2.13 -15.65
N THR A 34 -6.15 -2.71 -14.56
CA THR A 34 -7.31 -2.16 -13.83
C THR A 34 -7.07 -0.70 -13.47
N GLY A 35 -5.83 -0.36 -13.08
CA GLY A 35 -5.40 1.01 -12.77
C GLY A 35 -5.45 1.96 -13.97
N LEU A 36 -5.65 1.50 -15.20
CA LEU A 36 -5.78 2.32 -16.41
C LEU A 36 -7.24 2.64 -16.77
N VAL A 37 -8.22 1.98 -16.15
CA VAL A 37 -9.64 2.26 -16.42
C VAL A 37 -9.96 3.71 -16.05
N GLU A 38 -10.63 4.44 -16.95
CA GLU A 38 -10.94 5.86 -16.74
C GLU A 38 -11.73 6.08 -15.44
N GLY A 39 -11.33 7.05 -14.62
CA GLY A 39 -11.97 7.34 -13.33
C GLY A 39 -11.82 6.29 -12.22
N ILE A 40 -11.08 5.18 -12.42
CA ILE A 40 -10.96 4.13 -11.39
C ILE A 40 -10.13 4.57 -10.17
N SER A 41 -9.18 5.48 -10.37
CA SER A 41 -8.23 5.95 -9.38
C SER A 41 -7.77 7.38 -9.69
N ALA A 42 -7.43 8.11 -8.63
CA ALA A 42 -6.84 9.45 -8.64
C ALA A 42 -5.32 9.43 -8.32
N ALA A 43 -4.71 8.25 -8.18
CA ALA A 43 -3.27 8.08 -7.95
C ALA A 43 -2.50 8.27 -9.26
N GLY A 44 -2.48 9.51 -9.75
CA GLY A 44 -2.09 9.92 -11.10
C GLY A 44 -3.29 10.49 -11.85
N ALA A 45 -3.12 11.68 -12.46
CA ALA A 45 -4.23 12.43 -13.05
C ALA A 45 -4.84 11.77 -14.29
N THR A 46 -4.05 11.03 -15.07
CA THR A 46 -4.48 10.35 -16.31
C THR A 46 -4.14 8.86 -16.29
N PRO A 47 -4.75 8.02 -17.16
CA PRO A 47 -4.30 6.63 -17.33
C PRO A 47 -2.80 6.50 -17.64
N SER A 48 -2.22 7.45 -18.38
CA SER A 48 -0.79 7.46 -18.68
C SER A 48 0.04 7.66 -17.41
N ASP A 49 -0.37 8.59 -16.53
CA ASP A 49 0.31 8.86 -15.26
C ASP A 49 0.30 7.65 -14.33
N ARG A 50 -0.85 6.98 -14.29
CA ARG A 50 -1.09 5.77 -13.49
C ARG A 50 -0.19 4.60 -13.91
N ARG A 51 0.25 4.56 -15.17
CA ARG A 51 1.15 3.51 -15.69
C ARG A 51 2.53 3.53 -15.04
N TYR A 52 3.04 4.69 -14.66
CA TYR A 52 4.39 4.85 -14.13
C TYR A 52 4.42 5.30 -12.66
N THR A 53 3.27 5.44 -12.00
CA THR A 53 3.18 5.91 -10.61
C THR A 53 4.03 5.07 -9.65
N ALA A 54 3.99 3.73 -9.75
CA ALA A 54 4.81 2.86 -8.92
C ALA A 54 6.32 3.02 -9.17
N LEU A 55 6.73 3.34 -10.41
CA LEU A 55 8.13 3.64 -10.73
C LEU A 55 8.55 4.97 -10.12
N ALA A 56 7.69 5.99 -10.22
CA ALA A 56 7.94 7.31 -9.66
C ALA A 56 8.01 7.29 -8.13
N ASP A 57 7.08 6.59 -7.47
CA ASP A 57 7.08 6.45 -6.02
C ASP A 57 8.33 5.67 -5.55
N ALA A 58 8.74 4.60 -6.24
CA ALA A 58 9.95 3.87 -5.90
C ALA A 58 11.22 4.72 -6.07
N GLU A 59 11.34 5.44 -7.19
CA GLU A 59 12.47 6.33 -7.44
C GLU A 59 12.57 7.42 -6.36
N PHE A 60 11.43 8.03 -6.02
CA PHE A 60 11.35 9.03 -4.96
C PHE A 60 11.65 8.47 -3.58
N MET A 61 11.15 7.28 -3.25
CA MET A 61 11.39 6.64 -1.94
C MET A 61 12.87 6.33 -1.71
N VAL A 62 13.61 5.94 -2.75
CA VAL A 62 15.05 5.64 -2.65
C VAL A 62 15.89 6.92 -2.70
N ASN A 63 15.69 7.75 -3.73
CA ASN A 63 16.58 8.88 -4.00
C ASN A 63 16.19 10.17 -3.26
N GLY A 64 14.94 10.28 -2.80
CA GLY A 64 14.37 11.54 -2.33
C GLY A 64 14.15 12.54 -3.46
N LEU A 65 14.30 13.83 -3.16
CA LEU A 65 14.17 14.90 -4.15
C LEU A 65 15.44 14.99 -5.01
N THR A 66 15.29 14.69 -6.30
CA THR A 66 16.36 14.83 -7.29
C THR A 66 16.00 15.91 -8.31
N PRO A 67 16.96 16.73 -8.81
CA PRO A 67 16.68 17.76 -9.82
C PRO A 67 16.12 17.22 -11.14
N THR A 68 16.51 16.01 -11.55
CA THR A 68 16.13 15.42 -12.83
C THR A 68 15.71 13.95 -12.63
N PRO A 69 14.55 13.70 -11.98
CA PRO A 69 14.07 12.33 -11.81
C PRO A 69 13.72 11.75 -13.17
N LYS A 70 14.00 10.45 -13.38
CA LYS A 70 13.56 9.76 -14.59
C LYS A 70 12.05 9.57 -14.60
N PHE A 71 11.46 9.30 -13.43
CA PHE A 71 10.03 9.27 -13.21
C PHE A 71 9.64 10.29 -12.12
N PRO A 72 9.22 11.52 -12.48
CA PRO A 72 8.73 12.47 -11.50
C PRO A 72 7.43 11.94 -10.86
N LEU A 73 7.21 12.28 -9.58
CA LEU A 73 5.94 12.00 -8.91
C LEU A 73 4.79 12.56 -9.76
N PRO A 74 3.79 11.73 -10.10
CA PRO A 74 2.75 12.11 -11.04
C PRO A 74 1.90 13.25 -10.46
N PRO A 75 1.35 14.13 -11.32
CA PRO A 75 0.40 15.13 -10.88
C PRO A 75 -0.85 14.46 -10.31
N LEU A 76 -1.40 15.05 -9.26
CA LEU A 76 -2.65 14.65 -8.64
C LEU A 76 -3.72 15.72 -8.90
N GLN A 77 -4.98 15.31 -8.92
CA GLN A 77 -6.11 16.26 -9.04
C GLN A 77 -6.11 17.26 -7.88
N ALA A 78 -5.84 16.77 -6.68
CA ALA A 78 -5.54 17.55 -5.49
C ALA A 78 -4.71 16.67 -4.54
N GLY A 79 -3.93 17.31 -3.68
CA GLY A 79 -3.11 16.59 -2.71
C GLY A 79 -1.63 16.55 -3.07
N ALA A 80 -0.90 15.77 -2.28
CA ALA A 80 0.51 15.44 -2.50
C ALA A 80 0.68 13.91 -2.40
N SER A 81 1.66 13.33 -3.11
CA SER A 81 1.88 11.88 -3.05
C SER A 81 2.11 11.42 -1.60
N PRO A 82 1.52 10.30 -1.16
CA PRO A 82 1.73 9.78 0.19
C PRO A 82 3.18 9.27 0.38
N ALA A 83 3.93 9.06 -0.71
CA ALA A 83 5.36 8.78 -0.66
C ALA A 83 6.15 9.89 0.07
N LEU A 84 5.67 11.14 0.10
CA LEU A 84 6.27 12.22 0.90
C LEU A 84 6.27 11.90 2.39
N ILE A 85 5.19 11.31 2.89
CA ILE A 85 5.04 10.93 4.30
C ILE A 85 6.05 9.84 4.63
N SER A 86 6.04 8.76 3.84
CA SER A 86 6.95 7.64 4.02
C SER A 86 8.40 8.07 3.90
N ARG A 87 8.76 8.86 2.87
CA ARG A 87 10.13 9.34 2.66
C ARG A 87 10.62 10.22 3.79
N ALA A 88 9.80 11.15 4.29
CA ALA A 88 10.16 12.01 5.42
C ALA A 88 10.56 11.17 6.64
N VAL A 89 9.72 10.18 6.96
CA VAL A 89 9.96 9.30 8.11
C VAL A 89 11.22 8.45 7.91
N ILE A 90 11.33 7.72 6.79
CA ILE A 90 12.44 6.76 6.64
C ILE A 90 13.79 7.46 6.52
N ALA A 91 13.85 8.65 5.92
CA ALA A 91 15.09 9.40 5.79
C ALA A 91 15.56 9.94 7.15
N GLU A 92 14.67 10.59 7.90
CA GLU A 92 15.01 11.23 9.18
C GLU A 92 15.24 10.22 10.31
N GLN A 93 14.50 9.10 10.33
CA GLN A 93 14.70 8.06 11.32
C GLN A 93 15.69 6.98 10.89
N GLY A 94 16.23 7.09 9.68
CA GLY A 94 17.11 6.09 9.08
C GLY A 94 16.43 4.72 9.02
N ILE A 95 15.17 4.59 8.65
CA ILE A 95 14.53 3.26 8.51
C ILE A 95 15.02 2.63 7.20
N PRO A 96 15.57 1.41 7.21
CA PRO A 96 16.02 0.74 5.99
C PRO A 96 14.84 0.44 5.07
N LEU A 97 15.04 0.67 3.78
CA LEU A 97 14.06 0.44 2.72
C LEU A 97 14.56 -0.66 1.77
N ILE A 98 13.71 -1.64 1.50
CA ILE A 98 13.88 -2.64 0.45
C ILE A 98 12.73 -2.50 -0.53
N VAL A 99 13.06 -2.40 -1.82
CA VAL A 99 12.07 -2.29 -2.90
C VAL A 99 11.99 -3.63 -3.62
N LEU A 100 10.78 -4.19 -3.71
CA LEU A 100 10.50 -5.42 -4.43
C LEU A 100 9.69 -5.12 -5.69
N ASN A 101 10.10 -5.65 -6.84
CA ASN A 101 9.32 -5.59 -8.07
C ASN A 101 8.56 -6.91 -8.24
N ALA A 102 7.25 -6.91 -7.98
CA ALA A 102 6.39 -8.07 -8.15
C ALA A 102 5.84 -8.23 -9.58
N GLY A 103 5.96 -7.21 -10.44
CA GLY A 103 5.41 -7.28 -11.79
C GLY A 103 5.06 -5.92 -12.38
N LEU A 104 6.07 -5.06 -12.56
CA LEU A 104 5.93 -3.80 -13.27
C LEU A 104 6.10 -3.96 -14.79
N PRO A 105 5.48 -3.09 -15.62
CA PRO A 105 5.63 -3.13 -17.07
C PRO A 105 7.02 -2.73 -17.55
N GLN A 106 7.77 -2.01 -16.70
CA GLN A 106 9.15 -1.60 -16.93
C GLN A 106 9.91 -1.76 -15.61
N PRO A 107 11.22 -2.07 -15.64
CA PRO A 107 12.01 -2.20 -14.43
C PRO A 107 12.19 -0.84 -13.72
N PRO A 108 12.24 -0.82 -12.37
CA PRO A 108 12.63 0.38 -11.61
C PRO A 108 14.00 0.93 -11.99
N THR A 109 14.17 2.24 -11.79
CA THR A 109 15.42 2.98 -12.05
C THR A 109 16.37 2.98 -10.85
N VAL A 110 15.91 2.41 -9.74
CA VAL A 110 16.60 2.35 -8.45
C VAL A 110 16.84 0.89 -8.07
N PRO A 111 17.79 0.61 -7.16
CA PRO A 111 18.02 -0.74 -6.66
C PRO A 111 16.73 -1.39 -6.17
N CYS A 112 16.40 -2.55 -6.72
CA CYS A 112 15.25 -3.34 -6.32
C CYS A 112 15.55 -4.83 -6.49
N VAL A 113 14.82 -5.66 -5.75
CA VAL A 113 14.79 -7.12 -5.96
C VAL A 113 13.68 -7.43 -6.94
N ASP A 114 14.04 -7.98 -8.10
CA ASP A 114 13.05 -8.47 -9.07
C ASP A 114 12.58 -9.86 -8.67
N LEU A 115 11.27 -10.00 -8.44
CA LEU A 115 10.65 -11.27 -8.04
C LEU A 115 10.21 -12.11 -9.24
N GLY A 116 10.46 -11.67 -10.48
CA GLY A 116 10.17 -12.44 -11.69
C GLY A 116 8.67 -12.60 -11.98
N GLY A 117 7.84 -11.66 -11.54
CA GLY A 117 6.40 -11.66 -11.83
C GLY A 117 6.04 -10.97 -13.14
N LYS A 118 4.77 -10.61 -13.29
CA LYS A 118 4.23 -9.98 -14.51
C LYS A 118 3.22 -8.88 -14.17
N PRO A 119 3.10 -7.85 -15.03
CA PRO A 119 1.97 -6.93 -15.01
C PRO A 119 0.65 -7.71 -15.08
N ALA A 120 -0.30 -7.41 -14.19
CA ALA A 120 -1.62 -8.01 -14.25
C ALA A 120 -2.48 -7.35 -15.34
N GLN A 121 -3.27 -8.17 -16.04
CA GLN A 121 -4.34 -7.69 -16.90
C GLN A 121 -5.43 -7.02 -16.06
N CYS A 122 -6.37 -6.33 -16.72
CA CYS A 122 -7.52 -5.76 -16.04
C CYS A 122 -8.35 -6.89 -15.42
N LEU A 123 -8.70 -6.76 -14.14
CA LEU A 123 -9.45 -7.80 -13.41
C LEU A 123 -10.79 -8.13 -14.06
N SER A 124 -11.36 -7.21 -14.85
CA SER A 124 -12.62 -7.42 -15.57
C SER A 124 -12.53 -8.49 -16.67
N THR A 125 -11.33 -8.98 -16.98
CA THR A 125 -11.11 -10.14 -17.86
C THR A 125 -11.39 -11.48 -17.16
N GLY A 126 -11.33 -11.52 -15.82
CA GLY A 126 -11.33 -12.76 -15.04
C GLY A 126 -10.04 -13.57 -15.16
N ALA A 127 -8.98 -13.00 -15.75
CA ALA A 127 -7.68 -13.63 -15.96
C ALA A 127 -6.53 -12.62 -15.73
N ALA A 128 -6.55 -11.95 -14.58
CA ALA A 128 -5.56 -10.95 -14.20
C ALA A 128 -4.11 -11.47 -14.29
N LEU A 129 -3.83 -12.69 -13.81
CA LEU A 129 -2.49 -13.29 -13.82
C LEU A 129 -2.54 -14.81 -14.09
N PRO A 130 -1.53 -15.38 -14.77
CA PRO A 130 -1.37 -16.83 -14.87
C PRO A 130 -1.13 -17.49 -13.50
N LEU A 131 -1.67 -18.70 -13.30
CA LEU A 131 -1.55 -19.42 -12.02
C LEU A 131 -0.10 -19.76 -11.64
N ASP A 132 0.74 -20.10 -12.62
CA ASP A 132 2.17 -20.35 -12.40
C ASP A 132 2.88 -19.11 -11.86
N VAL A 133 2.53 -17.92 -12.39
CA VAL A 133 3.07 -16.63 -11.93
C VAL A 133 2.60 -16.32 -10.50
N VAL A 134 1.32 -16.54 -10.19
CA VAL A 134 0.78 -16.32 -8.84
C VAL A 134 1.44 -17.26 -7.82
N ARG A 135 1.59 -18.55 -8.15
CA ARG A 135 2.27 -19.52 -7.29
C ARG A 135 3.75 -19.18 -7.09
N HIS A 136 4.43 -18.74 -8.15
CA HIS A 136 5.81 -18.27 -8.08
C HIS A 136 5.94 -17.06 -7.15
N LEU A 137 5.12 -16.02 -7.35
CA LEU A 137 5.14 -14.81 -6.52
C LEU A 137 4.80 -15.09 -5.06
N TRP A 138 3.86 -16.00 -4.78
CA TRP A 138 3.59 -16.42 -3.40
C TRP A 138 4.81 -17.10 -2.75
N ARG A 139 5.50 -18.00 -3.46
CA ARG A 139 6.73 -18.64 -2.98
C ARG A 139 7.86 -17.63 -2.76
N GLN A 140 8.03 -16.69 -3.68
CA GLN A 140 8.95 -15.56 -3.50
C GLN A 140 8.59 -14.76 -2.26
N GLY A 141 7.30 -14.53 -2.01
CA GLY A 141 6.82 -13.91 -0.78
C GLY A 141 7.28 -14.67 0.47
N LEU A 142 7.10 -16.00 0.51
CA LEU A 142 7.57 -16.82 1.64
C LEU A 142 9.09 -16.70 1.83
N GLU A 143 9.88 -16.81 0.77
CA GLU A 143 11.34 -16.70 0.81
C GLU A 143 11.81 -15.32 1.33
N GLN A 144 11.20 -14.24 0.83
CA GLN A 144 11.51 -12.88 1.29
C GLN A 144 11.06 -12.67 2.74
N GLY A 145 9.93 -13.24 3.16
CA GLY A 145 9.46 -13.15 4.55
C GLY A 145 10.41 -13.80 5.56
N GLU A 146 10.96 -14.97 5.22
CA GLU A 146 11.97 -15.64 6.06
C GLU A 146 13.29 -14.82 6.10
N LEU A 147 13.77 -14.36 4.94
CA LEU A 147 15.01 -13.60 4.83
C LEU A 147 14.93 -12.26 5.60
N LEU A 148 13.93 -11.45 5.30
CA LEU A 148 13.80 -10.10 5.84
C LEU A 148 13.38 -10.13 7.32
N GLY A 149 12.61 -11.15 7.73
CA GLY A 149 12.30 -11.40 9.13
C GLY A 149 13.54 -11.71 9.97
N ALA A 150 14.55 -12.38 9.41
CA ALA A 150 15.80 -12.61 10.13
C ALA A 150 16.60 -11.32 10.39
N GLU A 151 16.51 -10.35 9.46
CA GLU A 151 17.32 -9.12 9.45
C GLU A 151 16.70 -7.90 10.16
N SER A 152 15.41 -7.95 10.50
CA SER A 152 14.67 -6.79 11.06
C SER A 152 13.91 -7.14 12.33
N ASP A 153 13.95 -6.28 13.34
CA ASP A 153 13.22 -6.48 14.61
C ASP A 153 11.71 -6.66 14.39
N TYR A 154 11.14 -5.88 13.47
CA TYR A 154 9.82 -6.08 12.90
C TYR A 154 9.73 -5.48 11.49
N LEU A 155 8.74 -5.90 10.71
CA LEU A 155 8.59 -5.50 9.31
C LEU A 155 7.39 -4.59 9.10
N LEU A 156 7.57 -3.55 8.26
CA LEU A 156 6.50 -2.79 7.63
C LEU A 156 6.39 -3.27 6.18
N LEU A 157 5.29 -3.93 5.82
CA LEU A 157 5.05 -4.40 4.46
C LEU A 157 4.11 -3.43 3.75
N ALA A 158 4.66 -2.59 2.88
CA ALA A 158 3.96 -1.56 2.13
C ALA A 158 3.77 -1.94 0.66
N GLU A 159 2.87 -1.22 -0.01
CA GLU A 159 2.57 -1.42 -1.43
C GLU A 159 2.54 -0.11 -2.22
N CYS A 160 2.79 -0.22 -3.52
CA CYS A 160 2.31 0.74 -4.51
C CYS A 160 1.76 0.01 -5.75
N VAL A 161 0.43 -0.03 -5.84
CA VAL A 161 -0.34 -0.58 -6.97
C VAL A 161 -1.52 0.34 -7.30
N VAL A 162 -1.43 1.06 -8.42
CA VAL A 162 -2.58 1.86 -8.89
C VAL A 162 -3.71 0.93 -9.34
N GLY A 163 -4.92 1.18 -8.84
CA GLY A 163 -6.07 0.29 -8.99
C GLY A 163 -6.18 -0.77 -7.89
N GLY A 164 -5.24 -0.81 -6.94
CA GLY A 164 -5.16 -1.79 -5.85
C GLY A 164 -6.41 -1.87 -4.97
N THR A 165 -7.16 -0.78 -4.80
CA THR A 165 -8.43 -0.81 -4.05
C THR A 165 -9.52 -1.62 -4.77
N THR A 166 -9.45 -1.72 -6.09
CA THR A 166 -10.41 -2.49 -6.90
C THR A 166 -10.04 -3.97 -6.92
N THR A 167 -8.75 -4.30 -7.06
CA THR A 167 -8.27 -5.68 -6.92
C THR A 167 -8.46 -6.19 -5.50
N ALA A 168 -8.33 -5.33 -4.47
CA ALA A 168 -8.67 -5.66 -3.09
C ALA A 168 -10.15 -6.03 -2.91
N LEU A 169 -11.07 -5.26 -3.52
CA LEU A 169 -12.49 -5.63 -3.57
C LEU A 169 -12.69 -6.99 -4.26
N GLY A 170 -11.98 -7.21 -5.38
CA GLY A 170 -11.97 -8.47 -6.11
C GLY A 170 -11.56 -9.67 -5.25
N ILE A 171 -10.44 -9.56 -4.54
CA ILE A 171 -9.96 -10.59 -3.60
C ILE A 171 -10.98 -10.86 -2.50
N LEU A 172 -11.44 -9.82 -1.79
CA LEU A 172 -12.39 -9.99 -0.69
C LEU A 172 -13.69 -10.66 -1.17
N THR A 173 -14.24 -10.21 -2.30
CA THR A 173 -15.46 -10.76 -2.88
C THR A 173 -15.26 -12.20 -3.36
N GLY A 174 -14.13 -12.48 -4.03
CA GLY A 174 -13.82 -13.83 -4.53
C GLY A 174 -13.49 -14.84 -3.43
N LEU A 175 -13.09 -14.36 -2.25
CA LEU A 175 -12.97 -15.17 -1.02
C LEU A 175 -14.30 -15.31 -0.25
N GLY A 176 -15.39 -14.73 -0.76
CA GLY A 176 -16.73 -14.83 -0.17
C GLY A 176 -17.04 -13.85 0.95
N LEU A 177 -16.25 -12.77 1.11
CA LEU A 177 -16.51 -11.72 2.09
C LEU A 177 -17.42 -10.63 1.51
N ASP A 178 -18.37 -10.16 2.31
CA ASP A 178 -19.25 -9.03 1.96
C ASP A 178 -18.48 -7.70 2.03
N ALA A 179 -17.76 -7.39 0.97
CA ALA A 179 -16.93 -6.18 0.86
C ALA A 179 -17.55 -5.07 0.00
N ALA A 180 -18.79 -5.26 -0.46
CA ALA A 180 -19.51 -4.27 -1.26
C ALA A 180 -19.63 -2.96 -0.49
N GLU A 181 -19.29 -1.84 -1.15
CA GLU A 181 -19.32 -0.48 -0.57
C GLU A 181 -18.38 -0.24 0.62
N ARG A 182 -17.47 -1.18 0.95
CA ARG A 182 -16.60 -1.05 2.12
C ARG A 182 -15.17 -0.61 1.82
N VAL A 183 -14.68 -0.81 0.59
CA VAL A 183 -13.29 -0.44 0.22
C VAL A 183 -13.11 1.08 0.06
N ASN A 184 -11.92 1.60 0.38
CA ASN A 184 -11.64 3.03 0.18
C ASN A 184 -11.25 3.36 -1.26
N SER A 185 -11.04 4.65 -1.50
CA SER A 185 -10.55 5.20 -2.76
C SER A 185 -9.61 6.38 -2.52
N SER A 186 -8.72 6.61 -3.48
CA SER A 186 -7.94 7.85 -3.60
C SER A 186 -8.81 9.07 -3.92
N HIS A 187 -10.05 8.86 -4.39
CA HIS A 187 -11.04 9.91 -4.60
C HIS A 187 -11.65 10.36 -3.26
N PRO A 188 -12.11 11.62 -3.15
CA PRO A 188 -12.81 12.12 -1.96
C PRO A 188 -14.08 11.29 -1.67
N THR A 189 -14.85 10.98 -2.71
CA THR A 189 -15.97 10.03 -2.65
C THR A 189 -15.61 8.76 -3.40
N CYS A 190 -15.80 7.60 -2.77
CA CYS A 190 -15.50 6.32 -3.40
C CYS A 190 -16.42 6.03 -4.59
N ASN A 191 -15.81 5.58 -5.70
CA ASN A 191 -16.46 5.17 -6.95
C ASN A 191 -16.92 3.70 -6.89
N HIS A 192 -17.75 3.36 -5.89
CA HIS A 192 -18.15 1.98 -5.59
C HIS A 192 -18.80 1.25 -6.76
N ASP A 193 -19.79 1.86 -7.42
CA ASP A 193 -20.52 1.25 -8.55
C ASP A 193 -19.57 0.77 -9.64
N GLN A 194 -18.57 1.60 -9.99
CA GLN A 194 -17.59 1.28 -11.01
C GLN A 194 -16.71 0.09 -10.60
N LYS A 195 -16.23 0.09 -9.35
CA LYS A 195 -15.39 -0.99 -8.82
C LYS A 195 -16.16 -2.31 -8.77
N GLN A 196 -17.39 -2.28 -8.27
CA GLN A 196 -18.26 -3.45 -8.17
C GLN A 196 -18.59 -4.02 -9.54
N ALA A 197 -18.90 -3.17 -10.53
CA ALA A 197 -19.18 -3.62 -11.89
C ALA A 197 -17.98 -4.34 -12.52
N LEU A 198 -16.76 -3.82 -12.33
CA LEU A 198 -15.55 -4.47 -12.83
C LEU A 198 -15.30 -5.81 -12.12
N VAL A 199 -15.44 -5.85 -10.79
CA VAL A 199 -15.24 -7.07 -9.99
C VAL A 199 -16.25 -8.15 -10.34
N ALA A 200 -17.54 -7.80 -10.42
CA ALA A 200 -18.59 -8.73 -10.82
C ALA A 200 -18.35 -9.30 -12.22
N LYS A 201 -17.92 -8.46 -13.17
CA LYS A 201 -17.54 -8.91 -14.51
C LYS A 201 -16.33 -9.85 -14.48
N GLY A 202 -15.30 -9.53 -13.70
CA GLY A 202 -14.12 -10.37 -13.55
C GLY A 202 -14.42 -11.75 -12.98
N LEU A 203 -15.10 -11.79 -11.84
CA LEU A 203 -15.47 -13.03 -11.15
C LEU A 203 -16.40 -13.91 -12.00
N SER A 204 -17.39 -13.32 -12.68
CA SER A 204 -18.27 -14.09 -13.59
C SER A 204 -17.55 -14.65 -14.82
N SER A 205 -16.52 -13.95 -15.32
CA SER A 205 -15.74 -14.39 -16.48
C SER A 205 -14.71 -15.47 -16.13
N ALA A 206 -14.25 -15.53 -14.88
CA ALA A 206 -13.18 -16.40 -14.43
C ALA A 206 -13.56 -17.89 -14.35
N GLY A 207 -14.85 -18.22 -14.29
CA GLY A 207 -15.31 -19.61 -14.19
C GLY A 207 -14.81 -20.33 -12.92
N LEU A 208 -14.62 -19.58 -11.82
CA LEU A 208 -14.18 -20.13 -10.54
C LEU A 208 -15.21 -21.13 -9.98
N PRO A 209 -14.78 -22.21 -9.32
CA PRO A 209 -15.69 -23.10 -8.60
C PRO A 209 -16.31 -22.38 -7.38
N GLU A 210 -17.34 -22.98 -6.77
CA GLU A 210 -18.05 -22.41 -5.60
C GLU A 210 -17.10 -22.10 -4.42
N ARG A 211 -16.05 -22.90 -4.26
CA ARG A 211 -14.99 -22.71 -3.26
C ARG A 211 -13.64 -22.71 -3.96
N PRO A 212 -13.21 -21.59 -4.56
CA PRO A 212 -11.95 -21.52 -5.28
C PRO A 212 -10.78 -21.59 -4.33
N HIS A 213 -9.64 -22.07 -4.83
CA HIS A 213 -8.39 -21.90 -4.09
C HIS A 213 -8.08 -20.39 -3.99
N PRO A 214 -7.59 -19.87 -2.86
CA PRO A 214 -7.31 -18.43 -2.71
C PRO A 214 -6.34 -17.90 -3.78
N LEU A 215 -5.35 -18.70 -4.19
CA LEU A 215 -4.47 -18.33 -5.31
C LEU A 215 -5.21 -18.26 -6.66
N GLU A 216 -6.25 -19.06 -6.90
CA GLU A 216 -7.07 -18.94 -8.11
C GLU A 216 -7.90 -17.64 -8.11
N VAL A 217 -8.34 -17.17 -6.94
CA VAL A 217 -8.97 -15.86 -6.81
C VAL A 217 -8.00 -14.75 -7.23
N VAL A 218 -6.73 -14.84 -6.83
CA VAL A 218 -5.68 -13.91 -7.27
C VAL A 218 -5.48 -13.98 -8.78
N THR A 219 -5.46 -15.19 -9.39
CA THR A 219 -5.36 -15.32 -10.86
C THR A 219 -6.48 -14.61 -11.59
N ALA A 220 -7.69 -14.64 -11.03
CA ALA A 220 -8.86 -14.08 -11.65
C ALA A 220 -8.90 -12.55 -11.56
N VAL A 221 -8.74 -12.02 -10.34
CA VAL A 221 -9.10 -10.63 -10.03
C VAL A 221 -8.09 -9.89 -9.13
N GLY A 222 -6.93 -10.49 -8.87
CA GLY A 222 -5.89 -9.90 -8.05
C GLY A 222 -4.90 -9.02 -8.80
N ASP A 223 -3.81 -8.69 -8.12
CA ASP A 223 -2.63 -8.03 -8.65
C ASP A 223 -1.35 -8.74 -8.14
N PRO A 224 -0.17 -8.50 -8.74
CA PRO A 224 1.02 -9.28 -8.38
C PRO A 224 1.58 -8.99 -6.98
N MET A 225 1.23 -7.86 -6.35
CA MET A 225 1.72 -7.53 -5.01
C MET A 225 1.06 -8.39 -3.94
N GLN A 226 -0.25 -8.63 -4.07
CA GLN A 226 -1.05 -9.37 -3.09
C GLN A 226 -0.49 -10.75 -2.68
N PRO A 227 -0.15 -11.68 -3.61
CA PRO A 227 0.39 -12.99 -3.23
C PRO A 227 1.79 -12.91 -2.60
N VAL A 228 2.61 -11.92 -3.01
CA VAL A 228 3.94 -11.69 -2.42
C VAL A 228 3.81 -11.25 -0.97
N VAL A 229 3.02 -10.20 -0.71
CA VAL A 229 2.87 -9.64 0.64
C VAL A 229 2.17 -10.65 1.57
N ALA A 230 1.19 -11.41 1.07
CA ALA A 230 0.58 -12.50 1.82
C ALA A 230 1.61 -13.57 2.21
N GLY A 231 2.46 -14.01 1.27
CA GLY A 231 3.56 -14.94 1.54
C GLY A 231 4.56 -14.40 2.57
N MET A 232 4.99 -13.14 2.41
CA MET A 232 5.91 -12.50 3.35
C MET A 232 5.34 -12.44 4.76
N ALA A 233 4.08 -12.04 4.90
CA ALA A 233 3.40 -11.95 6.19
C ALA A 233 3.24 -13.32 6.86
N ILE A 234 2.88 -14.37 6.10
CA ILE A 234 2.79 -15.75 6.62
C ILE A 234 4.13 -16.16 7.23
N ALA A 235 5.21 -16.08 6.45
CA ALA A 235 6.53 -16.51 6.86
C ALA A 235 7.09 -15.68 8.02
N ALA A 236 7.15 -14.36 7.86
CA ALA A 236 7.73 -13.46 8.86
C ALA A 236 6.96 -13.51 10.19
N SER A 237 5.62 -13.63 10.17
CA SER A 237 4.81 -13.66 11.39
C SER A 237 5.17 -14.79 12.34
N ARG A 238 5.79 -15.88 11.86
CA ARG A 238 6.21 -17.00 12.71
C ARG A 238 7.21 -16.59 13.78
N THR A 239 8.04 -15.58 13.49
CA THR A 239 9.16 -15.18 14.35
C THR A 239 9.23 -13.69 14.64
N ARG A 240 8.61 -12.83 13.82
CA ARG A 240 8.67 -11.37 13.96
C ARG A 240 7.29 -10.73 13.89
N PRO A 241 7.08 -9.57 14.55
CA PRO A 241 5.93 -8.73 14.31
C PRO A 241 5.94 -8.17 12.87
N VAL A 242 4.75 -8.05 12.29
CA VAL A 242 4.50 -7.58 10.93
C VAL A 242 3.37 -6.56 10.96
N LEU A 243 3.62 -5.37 10.43
CA LEU A 243 2.61 -4.36 10.14
C LEU A 243 2.39 -4.33 8.63
N LEU A 244 1.20 -4.74 8.20
CA LEU A 244 0.74 -4.54 6.83
C LEU A 244 0.39 -3.06 6.65
N ALA A 245 1.25 -2.32 5.97
CA ALA A 245 1.28 -0.85 5.93
C ALA A 245 0.47 -0.32 4.74
N GLY A 246 -0.83 -0.16 4.97
CA GLY A 246 -1.77 0.31 3.96
C GLY A 246 -3.22 0.18 4.41
N GLY A 247 -4.13 0.64 3.56
CA GLY A 247 -5.57 0.67 3.84
C GLY A 247 -6.28 -0.64 3.52
N THR A 248 -7.42 -0.54 2.83
CA THR A 248 -8.26 -1.69 2.47
C THR A 248 -7.55 -2.74 1.62
N GLN A 249 -6.50 -2.36 0.88
CA GLN A 249 -5.61 -3.30 0.20
C GLN A 249 -4.96 -4.29 1.18
N MET A 250 -4.47 -3.80 2.32
CA MET A 250 -3.81 -4.64 3.33
C MET A 250 -4.80 -5.49 4.13
N LEU A 251 -6.06 -5.06 4.24
CA LEU A 251 -7.14 -5.92 4.76
C LEU A 251 -7.44 -7.08 3.81
N ALA A 252 -7.44 -6.83 2.49
CA ALA A 252 -7.56 -7.89 1.49
C ALA A 252 -6.36 -8.85 1.51
N VAL A 253 -5.14 -8.33 1.67
CA VAL A 253 -3.94 -9.15 1.86
C VAL A 253 -4.03 -9.98 3.15
N TYR A 254 -4.52 -9.41 4.26
CA TYR A 254 -4.74 -10.16 5.50
C TYR A 254 -5.76 -11.29 5.29
N ALA A 255 -6.89 -11.03 4.63
CA ALA A 255 -7.87 -12.07 4.30
C ALA A 255 -7.26 -13.16 3.40
N LEU A 256 -6.48 -12.75 2.38
CA LEU A 256 -5.81 -13.64 1.46
C LEU A 256 -4.77 -14.53 2.17
N MET A 257 -3.95 -13.96 3.05
CA MET A 257 -2.95 -14.74 3.79
C MET A 257 -3.59 -15.79 4.69
N VAL A 258 -4.71 -15.44 5.36
CA VAL A 258 -5.45 -16.37 6.22
C VAL A 258 -6.02 -17.52 5.38
N ALA A 259 -6.63 -17.19 4.23
CA ALA A 259 -7.17 -18.19 3.32
C ALA A 259 -6.09 -19.10 2.73
N ILE A 260 -4.96 -18.54 2.30
CA ILE A 260 -3.81 -19.31 1.79
C ILE A 260 -3.25 -20.22 2.89
N ALA A 261 -3.04 -19.70 4.10
CA ALA A 261 -2.50 -20.48 5.20
C ALA A 261 -3.40 -21.67 5.55
N ALA A 262 -4.72 -21.50 5.51
CA ALA A 262 -5.68 -22.58 5.70
C ALA A 262 -5.66 -23.60 4.54
N ALA A 263 -5.58 -23.14 3.29
CA ALA A 263 -5.62 -24.01 2.11
C ALA A 263 -4.32 -24.82 1.91
N GLU A 264 -3.17 -24.21 2.20
CA GLU A 264 -1.83 -24.78 1.98
C GLU A 264 -1.25 -25.39 3.28
N GLY A 265 -1.96 -25.31 4.41
CA GLY A 265 -1.52 -25.84 5.70
C GLY A 265 -0.26 -25.15 6.25
N CYS A 266 -0.14 -23.83 6.03
CA CYS A 266 1.01 -23.06 6.48
C CYS A 266 0.81 -22.53 7.91
N ASP A 267 1.81 -22.73 8.76
CA ASP A 267 1.86 -22.08 10.08
C ASP A 267 2.09 -20.57 9.93
N TRP A 268 1.44 -19.79 10.79
CA TRP A 268 1.60 -18.34 10.94
C TRP A 268 1.12 -17.92 12.34
N ASN A 269 1.51 -16.73 12.80
CA ASN A 269 1.09 -16.24 14.13
C ASN A 269 0.16 -15.02 14.01
N PRO A 270 -1.15 -15.16 14.31
CA PRO A 270 -2.09 -14.04 14.26
C PRO A 270 -1.82 -12.93 15.27
N ALA A 271 -1.11 -13.20 16.36
CA ALA A 271 -0.72 -12.18 17.33
C ALA A 271 0.37 -11.25 16.78
N ASN A 272 1.11 -11.68 15.76
CA ASN A 272 2.22 -10.92 15.19
C ASN A 272 1.81 -10.04 14.00
N VAL A 273 0.61 -10.18 13.45
CA VAL A 273 0.19 -9.46 12.25
C VAL A 273 -0.89 -8.43 12.57
N VAL A 274 -0.62 -7.18 12.24
CA VAL A 274 -1.58 -6.06 12.33
C VAL A 274 -1.65 -5.31 11.01
N VAL A 275 -2.74 -4.59 10.78
CA VAL A 275 -2.90 -3.66 9.66
C VAL A 275 -2.79 -2.23 10.20
N GLY A 276 -1.83 -1.47 9.66
CA GLY A 276 -1.57 -0.09 10.06
C GLY A 276 -1.80 0.87 8.91
N THR A 277 -2.67 1.86 9.12
CA THR A 277 -3.04 2.85 8.09
C THR A 277 -3.10 4.28 8.62
N THR A 278 -3.65 5.22 7.86
CA THR A 278 -3.93 6.60 8.26
C THR A 278 -5.35 6.76 8.80
N ARG A 279 -5.58 7.75 9.67
CA ARG A 279 -6.94 8.13 10.08
C ARG A 279 -7.84 8.48 8.88
N TRP A 280 -7.26 9.02 7.80
CA TRP A 280 -8.01 9.39 6.59
C TRP A 280 -8.60 8.18 5.86
N VAL A 281 -8.09 6.97 6.12
CA VAL A 281 -8.67 5.71 5.63
C VAL A 281 -9.57 5.08 6.69
N ALA A 282 -9.11 5.00 7.95
CA ALA A 282 -9.87 4.35 9.02
C ALA A 282 -11.19 5.07 9.36
N GLU A 283 -11.25 6.39 9.13
CA GLU A 283 -12.39 7.26 9.46
C GLU A 283 -13.12 7.78 8.21
N ASP A 284 -12.78 7.27 7.02
CA ASP A 284 -13.43 7.64 5.76
C ASP A 284 -14.87 7.14 5.69
N ALA A 285 -15.83 8.05 5.80
CA ALA A 285 -17.26 7.73 5.74
C ALA A 285 -17.75 7.21 4.38
N THR A 286 -16.91 7.24 3.34
CA THR A 286 -17.24 6.73 2.00
C THR A 286 -16.86 5.27 1.81
N GLY A 287 -16.23 4.65 2.82
CA GLY A 287 -16.01 3.21 2.93
C GLY A 287 -16.32 2.72 4.34
N ASP A 288 -15.92 1.49 4.64
CA ASP A 288 -16.11 0.87 5.95
C ASP A 288 -14.88 0.01 6.31
N THR A 289 -13.75 0.68 6.49
CA THR A 289 -12.45 0.05 6.82
C THR A 289 -12.51 -0.73 8.12
N VAL A 290 -13.23 -0.19 9.12
CA VAL A 290 -13.37 -0.83 10.44
C VAL A 290 -14.22 -2.09 10.31
N GLY A 291 -15.36 -2.03 9.63
CA GLY A 291 -16.18 -3.22 9.36
C GLY A 291 -15.45 -4.27 8.53
N LEU A 292 -14.63 -3.89 7.55
CA LEU A 292 -13.76 -4.83 6.82
C LEU A 292 -12.72 -5.48 7.74
N ALA A 293 -12.14 -4.74 8.67
CA ALA A 293 -11.21 -5.31 9.65
C ALA A 293 -11.91 -6.31 10.59
N GLU A 294 -13.15 -6.03 11.00
CA GLU A 294 -13.96 -6.96 11.78
C GLU A 294 -14.30 -8.23 10.97
N LEU A 295 -14.73 -8.08 9.71
CA LEU A 295 -15.06 -9.19 8.81
C LEU A 295 -13.86 -10.11 8.56
N THR A 296 -12.66 -9.54 8.41
CA THR A 296 -11.43 -10.29 8.18
C THR A 296 -10.78 -10.81 9.47
N GLY A 297 -11.19 -10.32 10.64
CA GLY A 297 -10.55 -10.58 11.92
C GLY A 297 -9.17 -9.93 12.09
N ALA A 298 -8.82 -8.97 11.22
CA ALA A 298 -7.59 -8.21 11.30
C ALA A 298 -7.60 -7.24 12.49
N CYS A 299 -6.44 -7.06 13.12
CA CYS A 299 -6.22 -5.97 14.07
C CYS A 299 -5.88 -4.69 13.31
N LEU A 300 -6.82 -3.75 13.25
CA LEU A 300 -6.67 -2.48 12.55
C LEU A 300 -6.25 -1.38 13.53
N MET A 301 -5.21 -0.65 13.16
CA MET A 301 -4.77 0.56 13.84
C MET A 301 -4.45 1.66 12.83
N ALA A 302 -4.52 2.91 13.27
CA ALA A 302 -4.18 4.04 12.43
C ALA A 302 -3.37 5.11 13.16
N THR A 303 -2.50 5.79 12.40
CA THR A 303 -1.88 7.05 12.86
C THR A 303 -2.94 8.15 12.97
N ARG A 304 -2.83 8.99 14.00
CA ARG A 304 -3.60 10.21 14.20
C ARG A 304 -2.94 11.44 13.55
N LEU A 305 -1.96 11.23 12.65
CA LEU A 305 -1.38 12.29 11.85
C LEU A 305 -2.48 13.17 11.25
N SER A 306 -2.30 14.49 11.37
CA SER A 306 -3.18 15.48 10.77
C SER A 306 -2.37 16.50 9.99
N PHE A 307 -2.94 16.97 8.89
CA PHE A 307 -2.45 18.09 8.10
C PHE A 307 -3.34 19.32 8.24
N ALA A 308 -4.31 19.35 9.18
CA ALA A 308 -5.21 20.48 9.38
C ALA A 308 -4.46 21.82 9.58
N GLU A 309 -3.32 21.78 10.29
CA GLU A 309 -2.47 22.94 10.58
C GLU A 309 -1.30 23.11 9.61
N SER A 310 -1.21 22.26 8.56
CA SER A 310 -0.15 22.39 7.56
C SER A 310 -0.21 23.75 6.88
N ARG A 311 0.95 24.35 6.56
CA ARG A 311 1.04 25.55 5.72
C ARG A 311 0.81 25.27 4.24
N PHE A 312 1.08 24.04 3.78
CA PHE A 312 0.87 23.62 2.40
C PHE A 312 -0.57 23.16 2.15
N GLU A 313 -1.22 23.76 1.16
CA GLU A 313 -2.59 23.37 0.76
C GLU A 313 -2.66 21.94 0.24
N ALA A 314 -1.62 21.48 -0.46
CA ALA A 314 -1.53 20.11 -0.96
C ALA A 314 -1.62 19.08 0.18
N LEU A 315 -1.06 19.35 1.37
CA LEU A 315 -1.23 18.47 2.53
C LEU A 315 -2.63 18.60 3.14
N ARG A 316 -3.16 19.83 3.28
CA ARG A 316 -4.52 20.05 3.81
C ARG A 316 -5.60 19.35 2.99
N ALA A 317 -5.34 19.02 1.72
CA ALA A 317 -6.27 18.24 0.90
C ALA A 317 -6.58 16.84 1.46
N TYR A 318 -5.67 16.23 2.22
CA TYR A 318 -5.94 14.93 2.87
C TYR A 318 -7.12 15.01 3.85
N GLU A 319 -7.26 16.14 4.55
CA GLU A 319 -8.38 16.37 5.47
C GLU A 319 -9.73 16.51 4.75
N ARG A 320 -9.71 16.64 3.42
CA ARG A 320 -10.90 16.69 2.55
C ARG A 320 -11.14 15.37 1.81
N GLY A 321 -10.44 14.30 2.20
CA GLY A 321 -10.60 12.96 1.63
C GLY A 321 -9.80 12.71 0.34
N PHE A 322 -8.87 13.57 -0.05
CA PHE A 322 -7.99 13.29 -1.18
C PHE A 322 -6.82 12.41 -0.76
N VAL A 323 -6.41 11.49 -1.65
CA VAL A 323 -5.22 10.61 -1.50
C VAL A 323 -5.35 9.59 -0.37
N LYS A 324 -5.44 10.05 0.89
CA LYS A 324 -5.62 9.29 2.14
C LYS A 324 -4.46 8.38 2.53
N GLU A 325 -3.92 7.57 1.63
CA GLU A 325 -2.94 6.53 1.92
C GLU A 325 -2.17 6.12 0.65
N GLY A 326 -1.05 5.42 0.84
CA GLY A 326 -0.28 4.76 -0.20
C GLY A 326 1.20 4.71 0.19
N VAL A 327 1.97 3.80 -0.43
CA VAL A 327 3.43 3.73 -0.24
C VAL A 327 3.81 3.55 1.25
N GLY A 328 2.92 2.94 2.04
CA GLY A 328 3.11 2.70 3.46
C GLY A 328 3.06 3.94 4.36
N ALA A 329 2.47 5.06 3.93
CA ALA A 329 2.47 6.32 4.67
C ALA A 329 1.92 6.18 6.10
N GLY A 330 0.77 5.51 6.27
CA GLY A 330 0.20 5.24 7.59
C GLY A 330 1.12 4.40 8.47
N GLY A 331 1.66 3.31 7.93
CA GLY A 331 2.59 2.43 8.62
C GLY A 331 3.90 3.11 9.02
N CYS A 332 4.46 3.96 8.14
CA CYS A 332 5.64 4.76 8.43
C CYS A 332 5.37 5.75 9.56
N ALA A 333 4.25 6.47 9.53
CA ALA A 333 3.89 7.40 10.60
C ALA A 333 3.66 6.69 11.95
N ILE A 334 3.07 5.49 11.95
CA ILE A 334 2.93 4.64 13.14
C ILE A 334 4.32 4.25 13.66
N ALA A 335 5.19 3.75 12.77
CA ALA A 335 6.57 3.40 13.10
C ALA A 335 7.37 4.57 13.66
N ALA A 336 7.17 5.78 13.12
CA ALA A 336 7.84 6.97 13.59
C ALA A 336 7.59 7.24 15.08
N SER A 337 6.34 7.06 15.50
CA SER A 337 5.91 7.17 16.89
C SER A 337 6.41 6.01 17.76
N LEU A 338 6.53 4.80 17.22
CA LEU A 338 6.97 3.64 17.99
C LEU A 338 8.49 3.60 18.18
N TYR A 339 9.27 3.93 17.15
CA TYR A 339 10.71 3.78 17.16
C TYR A 339 11.40 4.95 17.89
N GLN A 340 11.06 6.20 17.53
CA GLN A 340 11.71 7.40 18.08
C GLN A 340 10.74 8.36 18.77
N ASN A 341 9.55 7.88 19.17
CA ASN A 341 8.56 8.67 19.90
C ASN A 341 8.11 9.96 19.19
N TRP A 342 8.14 10.00 17.85
CA TRP A 342 7.66 11.16 17.10
C TRP A 342 6.17 11.40 17.34
N GLY A 343 5.84 12.65 17.68
CA GLY A 343 4.50 13.17 17.80
C GLY A 343 4.00 13.79 16.50
N GLN A 344 2.85 14.47 16.61
CA GLN A 344 2.28 15.27 15.54
C GLN A 344 3.24 16.39 15.05
N PRO A 345 3.93 17.16 15.92
CA PRO A 345 4.83 18.23 15.48
C PRO A 345 6.01 17.73 14.65
N GLU A 346 6.66 16.65 15.08
CA GLU A 346 7.83 16.08 14.40
C GLU A 346 7.46 15.53 13.02
N LEU A 347 6.36 14.78 12.93
CA LEU A 347 5.85 14.26 11.66
C LEU A 347 5.51 15.39 10.69
N LEU A 348 4.73 16.39 11.14
CA LEU A 348 4.33 17.50 10.29
C LEU A 348 5.56 18.28 9.80
N ALA A 349 6.48 18.63 10.70
CA ALA A 349 7.68 19.39 10.35
C ALA A 349 8.56 18.65 9.32
N ALA A 350 8.78 17.35 9.48
CA ALA A 350 9.58 16.56 8.54
C ALA A 350 8.94 16.49 7.14
N ILE A 351 7.61 16.33 7.08
CA ILE A 351 6.87 16.26 5.81
C ILE A 351 6.84 17.63 5.11
N GLU A 352 6.60 18.70 5.87
CA GLU A 352 6.63 20.08 5.35
C GLU A 352 8.02 20.48 4.86
N ALA A 353 9.09 20.06 5.54
CA ALA A 353 10.45 20.33 5.12
C ALA A 353 10.76 19.76 3.73
N LEU A 354 10.28 18.55 3.42
CA LEU A 354 10.41 17.98 2.08
C LEU A 354 9.64 18.79 1.02
N LEU A 355 8.42 19.23 1.32
CA LEU A 355 7.64 20.06 0.38
C LEU A 355 8.24 21.45 0.16
N GLU A 356 8.83 22.03 1.20
CA GLU A 356 9.57 23.28 1.11
C GLU A 356 10.79 23.14 0.18
N GLN A 357 11.59 22.09 0.38
CA GLN A 357 12.75 21.79 -0.47
C GLN A 357 12.33 21.57 -1.93
N LYS A 358 11.22 20.85 -2.17
CA LYS A 358 10.68 20.63 -3.50
C LYS A 358 10.30 21.96 -4.16
N SER A 359 9.61 22.84 -3.43
CA SER A 359 9.16 24.14 -3.94
C SER A 359 10.34 25.07 -4.29
N GLN A 360 11.43 24.99 -3.53
CA GLN A 360 12.68 25.73 -3.81
C GLN A 360 13.39 25.18 -5.06
N GLN A 361 13.46 23.85 -5.23
CA GLN A 361 14.01 23.23 -6.44
C GLN A 361 13.22 23.64 -7.69
N ASP A 362 11.89 23.56 -7.64
CA ASP A 362 11.02 23.92 -8.76
C ASP A 362 11.18 25.40 -9.15
N SER A 363 11.29 26.30 -8.16
CA SER A 363 11.52 27.73 -8.38
C SER A 363 12.89 28.03 -9.01
N SER A 364 13.93 27.29 -8.60
CA SER A 364 15.29 27.46 -9.14
C SER A 364 15.39 27.01 -10.60
N GLN A 365 14.68 25.95 -10.99
CA GLN A 365 14.66 25.45 -12.37
C GLN A 365 13.81 26.32 -13.30
N GLY A 366 12.71 26.89 -12.81
CA GLY A 366 11.86 27.82 -13.58
C GLY A 366 12.53 29.16 -13.91
N SER A 367 13.56 29.56 -13.16
CA SER A 367 14.34 30.79 -13.42
C SER A 367 15.41 30.66 -14.51
N GLY A 368 15.62 29.45 -15.06
CA GLY A 368 16.68 29.14 -16.04
C GLY A 368 16.23 29.01 -17.50
N SER A 369 14.94 29.16 -17.84
CA SER A 369 14.42 28.95 -19.21
C SER A 369 13.97 30.22 -19.94
N VAL A 370 14.68 31.34 -19.76
CA VAL A 370 14.52 32.52 -20.64
C VAL A 370 15.90 33.01 -21.10
N ALA A 371 16.33 32.52 -22.26
CA ALA A 371 17.38 33.02 -23.16
C ALA A 371 17.78 31.83 -24.05
N LEU A 372 17.64 31.77 -25.37
CA LEU A 372 17.68 32.72 -26.50
C LEU A 372 17.29 31.92 -27.77
N PRO A 373 17.26 32.52 -28.98
CA PRO A 373 16.60 33.74 -29.43
C PRO A 373 15.36 33.44 -30.30
#